data_AF-A0A7W1L6X2-F1
#
_entry.id   AF-A0A7W1L6X2-F1
#
_cell.length_a   1.000
_cell.length_b   1.000
_cell.length_c   1.000
_cell.angle_alpha   90.00
_cell.angle_beta   90.00
_cell.angle_gamma   90.00
#
_symmetry.space_group_name_H-M   'P 1'
#
loop_
_entity.id
_entity.type
_entity.pdbx_description
1 polymer ?
#
loop_
_entity_poly.entity_id
_entity_poly.type
_entity_poly.pdbx_seq_one_letter_code
_entity_poly.pdbx_strand_id
1 'polypeptide(L)'
;RYSSAPPVGFGLFRALEIDGYELWLAGLDLSTRGGGHGRALLAALFATPPGQKTHIVRVQRGSRYVHQLQHLLADFGFQVVGNTLRLRWFIRADAPHELDSRVRDMIDVQRALN
;
A
#
# COMPACT_ATOMS: atom_id res chain seq x y z
N ARG A 1 -6.31 29.15 -0.53
CA ARG A 1 -5.93 29.13 -1.96
C ARG A 1 -6.53 27.87 -2.56
N TYR A 2 -7.54 27.98 -3.42
CA TYR A 2 -8.06 26.83 -4.16
C TYR A 2 -7.25 26.70 -5.43
N SER A 3 -6.47 25.62 -5.52
CA SER A 3 -5.77 25.24 -6.74
C SER A 3 -6.81 24.89 -7.81
N SER A 4 -6.79 25.57 -8.95
CA SER A 4 -7.57 25.21 -10.14
C SER A 4 -7.02 24.00 -10.89
N ALA A 5 -5.88 23.45 -10.44
CA ALA A 5 -5.30 22.25 -11.05
C ALA A 5 -6.16 21.02 -10.72
N PRO A 6 -6.45 20.15 -11.71
CA PRO A 6 -7.21 18.93 -11.49
C PRO A 6 -6.47 17.98 -10.54
N PRO A 7 -7.18 17.12 -9.79
CA PRO A 7 -6.52 16.12 -8.95
C PRO A 7 -5.70 15.16 -9.82
N VAL A 8 -4.39 15.10 -9.57
CA VAL A 8 -3.45 14.26 -10.32
C VAL A 8 -3.32 12.84 -9.74
N GLY A 9 -3.99 12.56 -8.63
CA GLY A 9 -3.99 11.25 -7.98
C GLY A 9 -5.01 11.14 -6.85
N PHE A 10 -5.20 9.92 -6.37
CA PHE A 10 -6.11 9.60 -5.28
C PHE A 10 -5.65 8.36 -4.52
N GLY A 11 -6.21 8.14 -3.33
CA GLY A 11 -6.07 6.91 -2.57
C GLY A 11 -7.37 6.56 -1.85
N LEU A 12 -7.65 5.27 -1.74
CA LEU A 12 -8.78 4.70 -1.02
C LEU A 12 -8.26 3.82 0.10
N PHE A 13 -8.72 4.10 1.32
CA PHE A 13 -8.43 3.30 2.49
C PHE A 13 -9.61 2.39 2.80
N ARG A 14 -9.31 1.14 3.14
CA ARG A 14 -10.30 0.18 3.63
C ARG A 14 -10.03 -0.08 5.10
N ALA A 15 -11.04 0.12 5.94
CA ALA A 15 -10.95 -0.23 7.36
C ALA A 15 -10.77 -1.73 7.52
N LEU A 16 -9.95 -2.13 8.48
CA LEU A 16 -9.75 -3.52 8.87
C LEU A 16 -10.67 -3.87 10.06
N GLU A 17 -10.91 -5.16 10.28
CA GLU A 17 -11.67 -5.63 11.45
C GLU A 17 -10.91 -5.36 12.75
N ILE A 18 -9.59 -5.47 12.70
CA ILE A 18 -8.65 -5.01 13.74
C ILE A 18 -8.39 -3.50 13.49
N ASP A 19 -8.07 -2.71 14.53
CA ASP A 19 -7.78 -1.26 14.35
C ASP A 19 -6.76 -1.03 13.23
N GLY A 20 -7.03 0.01 12.43
CA GLY A 20 -6.20 0.42 11.31
C GLY A 20 -6.82 0.19 9.93
N TYR A 21 -5.99 0.43 8.92
CA TYR A 21 -6.41 0.49 7.52
C TYR A 21 -5.48 -0.28 6.59
N GLU A 22 -6.04 -0.64 5.44
CA GLU A 22 -5.32 -0.99 4.24
C GLU A 22 -5.40 0.15 3.23
N LEU A 23 -4.28 0.49 2.57
CA LEU A 23 -4.33 1.26 1.34
C LEU A 23 -4.81 0.34 0.21
N TRP A 24 -6.11 0.37 -0.05
CA TRP A 24 -6.79 -0.56 -0.95
C TRP A 24 -6.57 -0.23 -2.42
N LEU A 25 -6.57 1.07 -2.75
CA LEU A 25 -6.32 1.54 -4.10
C LEU A 25 -5.58 2.87 -4.05
N ALA A 26 -4.56 3.04 -4.88
CA ALA A 26 -3.94 4.33 -5.14
C ALA A 26 -3.75 4.50 -6.64
N GLY A 27 -4.16 5.65 -7.15
CA GLY A 27 -4.05 6.01 -8.55
C GLY A 27 -3.30 7.32 -8.69
N LEU A 28 -2.43 7.39 -9.69
CA LEU A 28 -1.78 8.61 -10.12
C LEU A 28 -1.94 8.71 -11.63
N ASP A 29 -2.22 9.90 -12.13
CA ASP A 29 -2.27 10.17 -13.55
C ASP A 29 -0.93 9.78 -14.22
N LEU A 30 -1.04 8.98 -15.28
CA LEU A 30 0.08 8.46 -16.06
C LEU A 30 0.92 9.59 -16.67
N SER A 31 0.29 10.73 -16.99
CA SER A 31 0.96 11.90 -17.58
C SER A 31 2.00 12.53 -16.64
N THR A 32 1.93 12.23 -15.33
CA THR A 32 2.80 12.82 -14.29
C THR A 32 3.92 11.87 -13.82
N ARG A 33 4.11 10.72 -14.48
CA ARG A 33 5.15 9.75 -14.10
C ARG A 33 6.57 10.29 -14.34
N GLY A 34 7.51 9.86 -13.51
CA GLY A 34 8.94 10.21 -13.64
C GLY A 34 9.40 11.47 -12.89
N GLY A 35 8.48 12.24 -12.28
CA GLY A 35 8.81 13.48 -11.54
C GLY A 35 8.75 13.40 -10.01
N GLY A 36 8.78 12.20 -9.42
CA GLY A 36 8.64 12.02 -7.96
C GLY A 36 7.20 12.11 -7.43
N HIS A 37 6.21 12.32 -8.30
CA HIS A 37 4.78 12.42 -7.94
C HIS A 37 4.24 11.19 -7.20
N GLY A 38 4.74 9.99 -7.49
CA GLY A 38 4.35 8.78 -6.75
C GLY A 38 4.74 8.83 -5.28
N ARG A 39 5.95 9.35 -4.99
CA ARG A 39 6.43 9.56 -3.61
C ARG A 39 5.64 10.65 -2.91
N ALA A 40 5.39 11.76 -3.61
CA ALA A 40 4.58 12.85 -3.08
C ALA A 40 3.14 12.40 -2.77
N LEU A 41 2.54 11.58 -3.64
CA LEU A 41 1.20 11.01 -3.43
C LEU A 41 1.18 10.11 -2.19
N LEU A 42 2.10 9.15 -2.08
CA LEU A 42 2.13 8.27 -0.90
C LEU A 42 2.40 9.06 0.38
N ALA A 43 3.29 10.04 0.35
CA ALA A 43 3.52 10.92 1.50
C ALA A 43 2.25 11.69 1.90
N ALA A 44 1.52 12.25 0.93
CA ALA A 44 0.25 12.94 1.18
C ALA A 44 -0.82 11.98 1.73
N LEU A 45 -0.94 10.78 1.17
CA LEU A 45 -1.87 9.77 1.64
C LEU A 45 -1.56 9.33 3.07
N PHE A 46 -0.31 9.01 3.39
CA PHE A 46 0.11 8.57 4.72
C PHE A 46 0.11 9.70 5.77
N ALA A 47 0.08 10.97 5.35
CA ALA A 47 -0.12 12.10 6.25
C ALA A 47 -1.57 12.25 6.74
N THR A 48 -2.55 11.64 6.06
CA THR A 48 -3.96 11.67 6.48
C THR A 48 -4.21 10.80 7.73
N PRO A 49 -5.25 11.05 8.53
CA PRO A 49 -5.54 10.22 9.71
C PRO A 49 -5.70 8.71 9.40
N PRO A 50 -6.41 8.29 8.31
CA PRO A 50 -6.42 6.88 7.91
C PRO A 50 -5.05 6.37 7.44
N GLY A 51 -4.30 7.21 6.73
CA GLY A 51 -2.95 6.92 6.25
C GLY A 51 -1.97 6.62 7.38
N GLN A 52 -2.01 7.41 8.46
CA GLN A 52 -1.18 7.20 9.65
C GLN A 52 -1.49 5.89 10.36
N LYS A 53 -2.72 5.37 10.22
CA LYS A 53 -3.14 4.06 10.74
C LYS A 53 -3.14 2.95 9.67
N THR A 54 -2.51 3.19 8.52
CA THR A 54 -2.44 2.17 7.46
C THR A 54 -1.31 1.18 7.73
N HIS A 55 -1.67 -0.08 7.89
CA HIS A 55 -0.72 -1.16 8.19
C HIS A 55 -0.51 -2.12 7.02
N ILE A 56 -1.44 -2.19 6.05
CA ILE A 56 -1.37 -3.13 4.93
C ILE A 56 -1.37 -2.39 3.60
N VAL A 57 -0.50 -2.83 2.69
CA VAL A 57 -0.54 -2.46 1.26
C VAL A 57 -0.45 -3.73 0.43
N ARG A 58 -1.23 -3.80 -0.65
CA ARG A 58 -1.14 -4.90 -1.63
C ARG A 58 -0.89 -4.35 -3.02
N VAL A 59 -0.02 -5.02 -3.75
CA VAL A 59 0.35 -4.65 -5.12
C VAL A 59 0.15 -5.86 -6.03
N GLN A 60 -0.32 -5.66 -7.25
CA GLN A 60 -0.38 -6.74 -8.25
C GLN A 60 1.02 -7.32 -8.46
N ARG A 61 1.17 -8.64 -8.24
CA ARG A 61 2.45 -9.37 -8.32
C ARG A 61 3.10 -9.24 -9.70
N GLY A 62 2.29 -9.31 -10.75
CA GLY A 62 2.73 -9.18 -12.15
C GLY A 62 2.91 -7.74 -12.62
N SER A 63 2.77 -6.74 -11.74
CA SER A 63 2.97 -5.35 -12.13
C SER A 63 4.44 -5.10 -12.49
N ARG A 64 4.68 -4.51 -13.66
CA ARG A 64 6.01 -4.02 -14.07
C ARG A 64 6.61 -2.97 -13.10
N TYR A 65 5.79 -2.44 -12.19
CA TYR A 65 6.19 -1.43 -11.21
C TYR A 65 6.41 -2.00 -9.80
N VAL A 66 6.28 -3.31 -9.60
CA VAL A 66 6.29 -3.93 -8.27
C VAL A 66 7.59 -3.67 -7.51
N HIS A 67 8.74 -3.66 -8.19
CA HIS A 67 10.03 -3.41 -7.56
C HIS A 67 10.19 -1.93 -7.15
N GLN A 68 9.81 -0.99 -8.03
CA GLN A 68 9.85 0.43 -7.72
C GLN A 68 8.90 0.78 -6.57
N LEU A 69 7.70 0.20 -6.55
CA LEU A 69 6.75 0.36 -5.45
C LEU A 69 7.28 -0.25 -4.16
N GLN A 70 7.94 -1.41 -4.21
CA GLN A 70 8.56 -2.00 -3.02
C GLN A 70 9.63 -1.09 -2.42
N HIS A 71 10.52 -0.51 -3.23
CA HIS A 71 11.50 0.45 -2.74
C HIS A 71 10.83 1.69 -2.15
N LEU A 72 9.82 2.23 -2.84
CA LEU A 72 9.11 3.40 -2.37
C LEU A 72 8.36 3.15 -1.07
N LEU A 73 7.72 1.99 -0.92
CA LEU A 73 6.99 1.60 0.29
C LEU A 73 7.93 1.37 1.47
N ALA A 74 9.16 0.91 1.23
CA ALA A 74 10.17 0.76 2.27
C ALA A 74 10.52 2.10 2.96
N ASP A 75 10.54 3.22 2.22
CA ASP A 75 10.72 4.56 2.79
C ASP A 75 9.63 4.92 3.82
N PHE A 76 8.45 4.30 3.72
CA PHE A 76 7.32 4.50 4.64
C PHE A 76 7.20 3.37 5.67
N GLY A 77 8.24 2.57 5.84
CA GLY A 77 8.31 1.51 6.86
C GLY A 77 7.55 0.22 6.50
N PHE A 78 7.13 0.06 5.24
CA PHE A 78 6.48 -1.17 4.78
C PHE A 78 7.51 -2.20 4.32
N GLN A 79 7.29 -3.45 4.69
CA GLN A 79 8.14 -4.58 4.37
C GLN A 79 7.34 -5.65 3.64
N VAL A 80 7.98 -6.36 2.72
CA VAL A 80 7.36 -7.49 2.01
C VAL A 80 7.19 -8.65 2.99
N VAL A 81 5.96 -9.13 3.13
CA VAL A 81 5.66 -10.30 3.97
C VAL A 81 5.41 -11.57 3.15
N GLY A 82 5.03 -11.42 1.88
CA GLY A 82 4.86 -12.56 1.01
C GLY A 82 4.11 -12.24 -0.28
N ASN A 83 3.81 -13.30 -1.02
CA ASN A 83 3.05 -13.24 -2.26
C ASN A 83 1.96 -14.31 -2.23
N THR A 84 0.78 -13.96 -2.75
CA THR A 84 -0.22 -14.90 -3.24
C THR A 84 -0.09 -15.04 -4.75
N LEU A 85 -1.01 -15.77 -5.39
CA LEU A 85 -1.03 -15.94 -6.85
C LEU A 85 -0.99 -14.59 -7.59
N ARG A 86 -1.80 -13.62 -7.15
CA ARG A 86 -1.98 -12.33 -7.84
C ARG A 86 -1.37 -11.14 -7.13
N LEU A 87 -1.13 -11.22 -5.82
CA LEU A 87 -0.77 -10.04 -5.01
C LEU A 87 0.55 -10.26 -4.28
N ARG A 88 1.38 -9.21 -4.27
CA ARG A 88 2.46 -9.04 -3.30
C ARG A 88 1.92 -8.25 -2.11
N TRP A 89 2.19 -8.74 -0.91
CA TRP A 89 1.68 -8.18 0.33
C TRP A 89 2.81 -7.48 1.09
N PHE A 90 2.45 -6.33 1.66
CA PHE A 90 3.33 -5.52 2.47
C PHE A 90 2.65 -5.19 3.80
N ILE A 91 3.43 -5.24 4.88
CA ILE A 91 2.99 -4.84 6.22
C ILE A 91 3.92 -3.75 6.74
N ARG A 92 3.36 -2.74 7.42
CA ARG A 92 4.14 -1.69 8.08
C ARG A 92 4.80 -2.23 9.34
N ALA A 93 6.06 -1.86 9.59
CA ALA A 93 6.87 -2.43 10.67
C ALA A 93 6.26 -2.28 12.09
N ASP A 94 5.38 -1.31 12.30
CA ASP A 94 4.68 -1.02 13.55
C ASP A 94 3.26 -1.62 13.61
N ALA A 95 2.91 -2.51 12.67
CA ALA A 95 1.61 -3.16 12.67
C ALA A 95 1.41 -3.99 13.95
N PRO A 96 0.20 -4.02 14.53
CA PRO A 96 -0.10 -4.89 15.66
C PRO A 96 0.26 -6.35 15.37
N HIS A 97 0.86 -7.04 16.36
CA HIS A 97 1.34 -8.42 16.16
C HIS A 97 0.22 -9.37 15.69
N GLU A 98 -0.99 -9.23 16.22
CA GLU A 98 -2.15 -10.02 15.79
C GLU A 98 -2.46 -9.82 14.30
N LEU A 99 -2.32 -8.59 13.79
CA LEU A 99 -2.53 -8.29 12.39
C LEU A 99 -1.44 -8.91 11.51
N ASP A 100 -0.18 -8.80 11.92
CA ASP A 100 0.95 -9.43 11.21
C ASP A 100 0.77 -10.95 11.10
N SER A 101 0.46 -11.61 12.22
CA SER A 101 0.18 -13.06 12.25
C SER A 101 -0.99 -13.44 11.33
N ARG A 102 -2.14 -12.75 11.43
CA ARG A 102 -3.30 -13.04 10.56
C ARG A 102 -2.99 -12.89 9.07
N VAL A 103 -2.18 -11.89 8.69
CA VAL A 103 -1.79 -11.70 7.28
C VAL A 103 -0.85 -12.80 6.83
N ARG A 104 0.12 -13.20 7.64
CA ARG A 104 1.03 -14.31 7.31
C ARG A 104 0.28 -15.62 7.13
N ASP A 105 -0.60 -15.97 8.06
CA ASP A 105 -1.44 -17.16 7.99
C ASP A 105 -2.30 -17.16 6.71
N MET A 106 -2.93 -16.02 6.39
CA MET A 106 -3.71 -15.85 5.17
C MET A 106 -2.86 -16.08 3.91
N ILE A 107 -1.64 -15.54 3.87
CA ILE A 107 -0.74 -15.73 2.73
C ILE A 107 -0.37 -17.21 2.58
N ASP A 108 -0.07 -17.90 3.67
CA ASP A 108 0.34 -19.30 3.63
C ASP A 108 -0.82 -20.24 3.25
N VAL A 109 -2.03 -19.99 3.74
CA VAL A 109 -3.25 -20.69 3.27
C VAL A 109 -3.45 -20.48 1.78
N GLN A 110 -3.33 -19.23 1.30
CA GLN A 110 -3.48 -18.94 -0.13
C GLN A 110 -2.36 -19.55 -0.99
N ARG A 111 -1.17 -19.79 -0.43
CA ARG A 111 -0.10 -20.50 -1.13
C ARG A 111 -0.36 -22.00 -1.20
N ALA A 112 -0.90 -22.60 -0.14
CA ALA A 112 -1.18 -24.04 -0.11
C ALA A 112 -2.35 -24.44 -1.05
N LEU A 113 -3.25 -23.51 -1.35
CA LEU A 113 -4.39 -23.73 -2.23
C LEU A 113 -4.09 -23.58 -3.73
N ASN A 114 -2.90 -23.11 -4.10
CA ASN A 114 -2.49 -22.85 -5.49
C ASN A 114 -1.21 -23.60 -5.86
#